data_AF-A0A1M5IHF8-F1
#
_entry.id   AF-A0A1M5IHF8-F1
#
_cell.length_a   1.000
_cell.length_b   1.000
_cell.length_c   1.000
_cell.angle_alpha   90.00
_cell.angle_beta   90.00
_cell.angle_gamma   90.00
#
_symmetry.space_group_name_H-M   'P 1'
#
loop_
_entity.id
_entity.type
_entity.pdbx_description
1 polymer ?
#
loop_
_entity_poly.entity_id
_entity_poly.type
_entity_poly.pdbx_seq_one_letter_code
_entity_poly.pdbx_strand_id
1 'polypeptide(L)'
;MAFLSEDTKKKAQSLIGQALCMTRETFPDYWSESFKIAKSLGIPRNSRFPSFLQSDSSSTRKAETFASVINEYVPVQDDRGSWAGALRHVMWQADITTKHSADIAQKVGYCHEANYKPNPNQRFFSNLDDADSTADLLNNEIGRANGTNYKYLTSEEQMLRALWEAKTNGLFRVRKTPWGQYEVYRETMDDDTYRQHFNNVKRKFW
;
A
#
# COMPACT_ATOMS: atom_id res chain seq x y z
N MET A 1 -1.10 -33.39 -17.88
CA MET A 1 -0.63 -32.07 -17.41
C MET A 1 -1.84 -31.28 -16.94
N ALA A 2 -1.92 -30.93 -15.65
CA ALA A 2 -3.02 -30.12 -15.15
C ALA A 2 -2.75 -28.64 -15.48
N PHE A 3 -3.61 -28.03 -16.29
CA PHE A 3 -3.57 -26.58 -16.52
C PHE A 3 -4.03 -25.87 -15.25
N LEU A 4 -3.20 -24.98 -14.72
CA LEU A 4 -3.57 -24.11 -13.60
C LEU A 4 -4.73 -23.21 -14.03
N SER A 5 -5.73 -23.02 -13.15
CA SER A 5 -6.83 -22.09 -13.41
C SER A 5 -6.31 -20.67 -13.56
N GLU A 6 -7.05 -19.83 -14.28
CA GLU A 6 -6.65 -18.44 -14.54
C GLU A 6 -6.52 -17.63 -13.24
N ASP A 7 -7.34 -17.93 -12.24
CA ASP A 7 -7.22 -17.41 -10.88
C ASP A 7 -5.92 -17.83 -10.19
N THR A 8 -5.52 -19.09 -10.36
CA THR A 8 -4.25 -19.61 -9.81
C THR A 8 -3.05 -18.92 -10.45
N LYS A 9 -3.12 -18.61 -11.75
CA LYS A 9 -2.07 -17.86 -12.45
C LYS A 9 -1.99 -16.40 -12.00
N LYS A 10 -3.14 -15.73 -11.85
CA LYS A 10 -3.18 -14.34 -11.32
C LYS A 10 -2.62 -14.27 -9.90
N LYS A 11 -3.03 -15.21 -9.04
CA LYS A 11 -2.53 -15.30 -7.66
C LYS A 11 -1.03 -15.60 -7.61
N ALA A 12 -0.54 -16.49 -8.49
CA ALA A 12 0.88 -16.76 -8.61
C ALA A 12 1.68 -15.55 -9.11
N GLN A 13 1.17 -14.81 -10.11
CA GLN A 13 1.80 -13.59 -10.62
C GLN A 13 1.86 -12.48 -9.58
N SER A 14 0.79 -12.30 -8.81
CA SER A 14 0.78 -11.37 -7.68
C SER A 14 1.82 -11.76 -6.62
N LEU A 15 1.87 -13.02 -6.19
CA LEU A 15 2.85 -13.50 -5.21
C LEU A 15 4.31 -13.33 -5.68
N ILE A 16 4.58 -13.56 -6.96
CA ILE A 16 5.91 -13.33 -7.54
C ILE A 16 6.23 -11.83 -7.58
N GLY A 17 5.29 -10.98 -7.98
CA GLY A 17 5.47 -9.52 -7.98
C GLY A 17 5.77 -9.01 -6.58
N GLN A 18 4.97 -9.44 -5.60
CA GLN A 18 5.15 -9.13 -4.18
C GLN A 18 6.54 -9.55 -3.71
N ALA A 19 7.00 -10.76 -4.01
CA ALA A 19 8.31 -11.22 -3.57
C ALA A 19 9.50 -10.65 -4.33
N LEU A 20 9.33 -10.18 -5.56
CA LEU A 20 10.38 -9.45 -6.27
C LEU A 20 10.59 -8.03 -5.70
N CYS A 21 9.58 -7.49 -4.99
CA CYS A 21 9.58 -6.14 -4.43
C CYS A 21 9.81 -6.07 -2.91
N MET A 22 9.86 -7.19 -2.19
CA MET A 22 10.02 -7.21 -0.73
C MET A 22 11.41 -7.72 -0.32
N THR A 23 11.87 -7.38 0.88
CA THR A 23 13.11 -7.96 1.44
C THR A 23 12.81 -9.18 2.28
N ARG A 24 13.70 -10.18 2.24
CA ARG A 24 13.65 -11.44 3.00
C ARG A 24 13.42 -11.29 4.51
N GLU A 25 13.80 -10.15 5.09
CA GLU A 25 13.79 -9.93 6.54
C GLU A 25 12.40 -9.57 7.10
N THR A 26 11.48 -9.08 6.27
CA THR A 26 10.18 -8.54 6.72
C THR A 26 9.07 -9.60 6.77
N PHE A 27 9.08 -10.58 5.85
CA PHE A 27 8.07 -11.64 5.77
C PHE A 27 8.68 -12.97 5.29
N PRO A 28 9.30 -13.75 6.19
CA PRO A 28 10.07 -14.96 5.83
C PRO A 28 9.20 -16.06 5.19
N ASP A 29 7.93 -16.15 5.57
CA ASP A 29 7.02 -17.20 5.09
C ASP A 29 6.55 -16.93 3.65
N TYR A 30 6.21 -15.68 3.33
CA TYR A 30 5.85 -15.23 1.97
C TYR A 30 7.02 -15.29 1.00
N TRP A 31 8.23 -15.04 1.49
CA TRP A 31 9.47 -15.24 0.73
C TRP A 31 9.59 -16.69 0.25
N SER A 32 9.37 -17.66 1.14
CA SER A 32 9.56 -19.08 0.84
C SER A 32 8.61 -19.62 -0.24
N GLU A 33 7.35 -19.19 -0.24
CA GLU A 33 6.35 -19.61 -1.23
C GLU A 33 6.61 -18.99 -2.59
N SER A 34 7.01 -17.73 -2.62
CA SER A 34 7.27 -17.02 -3.87
C SER A 34 8.49 -17.55 -4.61
N PHE A 35 9.49 -18.07 -3.89
CA PHE A 35 10.60 -18.83 -4.48
C PHE A 35 10.17 -20.19 -5.04
N LYS A 36 9.21 -20.88 -4.41
CA LYS A 36 8.68 -22.14 -4.96
C LYS A 36 7.97 -21.90 -6.29
N ILE A 37 7.26 -20.79 -6.41
CA ILE A 37 6.57 -20.37 -7.63
C ILE A 37 7.57 -19.85 -8.69
N ALA A 38 8.53 -19.00 -8.32
CA ALA A 38 9.56 -18.53 -9.25
C ALA A 38 10.40 -19.69 -9.81
N LYS A 39 10.66 -20.72 -8.99
CA LYS A 39 11.32 -21.96 -9.40
C LYS A 39 10.46 -22.80 -10.33
N SER A 40 9.15 -22.89 -10.12
CA SER A 40 8.24 -23.61 -11.03
C SER A 40 8.07 -22.91 -12.38
N LEU A 41 8.46 -21.63 -12.47
CA LEU A 41 8.44 -20.80 -13.68
C LEU A 41 9.84 -20.58 -14.31
N GLY A 42 10.90 -21.20 -13.77
CA GLY A 42 12.25 -21.15 -14.36
C GLY A 42 13.03 -19.84 -14.16
N ILE A 43 12.64 -18.98 -13.22
CA ILE A 43 13.31 -17.71 -12.95
C ILE A 43 14.54 -17.97 -12.04
N PRO A 44 15.77 -17.58 -12.44
CA PRO A 44 16.99 -17.94 -11.72
C PRO A 44 17.16 -17.18 -10.39
N ARG A 45 17.67 -17.90 -9.40
CA ARG A 45 17.78 -17.53 -7.97
C ARG A 45 18.74 -16.36 -7.65
N ASN A 46 19.53 -15.89 -8.62
CA ASN A 46 20.80 -15.19 -8.37
C ASN A 46 20.93 -13.81 -9.02
N SER A 47 19.82 -13.16 -9.43
CA SER A 47 19.86 -11.74 -9.74
C SER A 47 20.19 -10.96 -8.45
N ARG A 48 21.34 -10.28 -8.40
CA ARG A 48 21.68 -9.33 -7.33
C ARG A 48 20.46 -8.44 -7.07
N PHE A 49 19.88 -8.55 -5.88
CA PHE A 49 18.79 -7.68 -5.47
C PHE A 49 19.31 -6.24 -5.43
N PRO A 50 18.74 -5.32 -6.22
CA PRO A 50 19.31 -3.98 -6.33
C PRO A 50 19.06 -3.18 -5.04
N SER A 51 19.91 -2.20 -4.76
CA SER A 51 19.89 -1.37 -3.54
C SER A 51 18.55 -0.65 -3.27
N PHE A 52 17.67 -0.50 -4.27
CA PHE A 52 16.33 0.07 -4.08
C PHE A 52 15.42 -0.80 -3.20
N LEU A 53 15.65 -2.12 -3.15
CA LEU A 53 14.80 -3.02 -2.35
C LEU A 53 15.03 -2.86 -0.84
N GLN A 54 16.21 -2.44 -0.40
CA GLN A 54 16.52 -2.21 1.04
C GLN A 54 15.92 -0.90 1.57
N SER A 55 15.81 0.13 0.74
CA SER A 55 15.15 1.39 1.12
C SER A 55 13.63 1.26 1.13
N ASP A 56 13.07 0.39 0.29
CA ASP A 56 11.64 0.06 0.28
C ASP A 56 11.19 -0.59 1.61
N SER A 57 11.99 -1.48 2.21
CA SER A 57 11.67 -2.09 3.50
C SER A 57 11.61 -1.09 4.66
N SER A 58 12.47 -0.06 4.64
CA SER A 58 12.42 1.04 5.60
C SER A 58 11.15 1.88 5.46
N SER A 59 10.75 2.17 4.21
CA SER A 59 9.54 2.96 3.91
C SER A 59 8.28 2.19 4.30
N THR A 60 8.24 0.89 4.00
CA THR A 60 7.15 -0.01 4.42
C THR A 60 7.00 -0.04 5.93
N ARG A 61 8.09 -0.26 6.68
CA ARG A 61 8.03 -0.32 8.15
C ARG A 61 7.57 0.99 8.78
N LYS A 62 7.98 2.13 8.22
CA LYS A 62 7.51 3.44 8.71
C LYS A 62 6.02 3.64 8.40
N ALA A 63 5.55 3.21 7.24
CA ALA A 63 4.14 3.28 6.87
C ALA A 63 3.26 2.36 7.75
N GLU A 64 3.71 1.14 8.06
CA GLU A 64 3.05 0.25 9.02
C GLU A 64 3.00 0.87 10.42
N THR A 65 4.10 1.48 10.87
CA THR A 65 4.14 2.17 12.16
C THR A 65 3.14 3.34 12.15
N PHE A 66 3.06 4.10 11.06
CA PHE A 66 2.09 5.17 10.90
C PHE A 66 0.65 4.65 11.00
N ALA A 67 0.29 3.60 10.26
CA ALA A 67 -1.03 2.95 10.35
C ALA A 67 -1.36 2.51 11.79
N SER A 68 -0.40 1.93 12.51
CA SER A 68 -0.60 1.49 13.89
C SER A 68 -0.90 2.64 14.87
N VAL A 69 -0.34 3.83 14.61
CA VAL A 69 -0.59 5.05 15.40
C VAL A 69 -1.98 5.62 15.11
N ILE A 70 -2.46 5.47 13.87
CA ILE A 70 -3.82 5.86 13.48
C ILE A 70 -4.87 4.95 14.11
N ASN A 71 -4.63 3.64 14.15
CA ASN A 71 -5.57 2.63 14.66
C ASN A 71 -5.63 2.52 16.21
N GLU A 72 -4.90 3.35 16.96
CA GLU A 72 -4.84 3.37 18.44
C GLU A 72 -4.93 1.99 19.12
N TYR A 73 -3.88 1.16 19.04
CA TYR A 73 -3.66 -0.03 19.91
C TYR A 73 -4.84 -1.02 20.09
N VAL A 74 -5.85 -1.03 19.21
CA VAL A 74 -6.86 -2.09 19.15
C VAL A 74 -6.30 -3.22 18.29
N PRO A 75 -6.33 -4.49 18.72
CA PRO A 75 -5.77 -5.59 17.94
C PRO A 75 -6.46 -5.66 16.58
N VAL A 76 -5.69 -5.34 15.54
CA VAL A 76 -5.95 -5.58 14.12
C VAL A 76 -7.37 -5.18 13.70
N GLN A 77 -7.69 -3.88 13.74
CA GLN A 77 -8.69 -3.41 12.79
C GLN A 77 -8.20 -3.77 11.39
N ASP A 78 -9.10 -4.33 10.60
CA ASP A 78 -8.86 -4.64 9.21
C ASP A 78 -8.42 -3.36 8.47
N ASP A 79 -7.14 -3.28 8.07
CA ASP A 79 -6.56 -2.10 7.42
C ASP A 79 -7.29 -1.79 6.11
N ARG A 80 -7.89 -2.82 5.50
CA ARG A 80 -8.55 -2.77 4.20
C ARG A 80 -9.67 -1.74 4.18
N GLY A 81 -9.55 -0.75 3.29
CA GLY A 81 -10.53 0.32 3.07
C GLY A 81 -10.66 1.33 4.20
N SER A 82 -9.81 1.26 5.22
CA SER A 82 -9.82 2.13 6.39
C SER A 82 -9.05 3.44 6.16
N TRP A 83 -9.12 4.37 7.12
CA TRP A 83 -8.25 5.54 7.13
C TRP A 83 -6.78 5.16 7.30
N ALA A 84 -6.49 4.16 8.13
CA ALA A 84 -5.12 3.71 8.35
C ALA A 84 -4.49 3.14 7.08
N GLY A 85 -5.22 2.30 6.34
CA GLY A 85 -4.75 1.76 5.05
C GLY A 85 -4.54 2.86 4.02
N ALA A 86 -5.52 3.75 3.87
CA ALA A 86 -5.41 4.87 2.95
C ALA A 86 -4.19 5.77 3.26
N LEU A 87 -4.00 6.13 4.53
CA LEU A 87 -2.87 6.95 4.98
C LEU A 87 -1.53 6.21 4.84
N ARG A 88 -1.49 4.91 5.13
CA ARG A 88 -0.33 4.03 4.95
C ARG A 88 0.15 4.07 3.51
N HIS A 89 -0.75 3.86 2.56
CA HIS A 89 -0.44 3.82 1.14
C HIS A 89 0.01 5.17 0.57
N VAL A 90 -0.66 6.27 0.96
CA VAL A 90 -0.24 7.63 0.57
C VAL A 90 1.17 7.92 1.08
N MET A 91 1.43 7.71 2.37
CA MET A 91 2.71 8.00 2.98
C MET A 91 3.81 7.10 2.41
N TRP A 92 3.55 5.80 2.27
CA TRP A 92 4.49 4.83 1.76
C TRP A 92 5.00 5.20 0.36
N GLN A 93 4.09 5.54 -0.55
CA GLN A 93 4.44 5.93 -1.91
C GLN A 93 5.09 7.30 -1.97
N ALA A 94 4.73 8.23 -1.09
CA ALA A 94 5.42 9.52 -0.97
C ALA A 94 6.88 9.34 -0.52
N ASP A 95 7.14 8.46 0.46
CA ASP A 95 8.47 8.19 1.00
C ASP A 95 9.36 7.48 -0.04
N ILE A 96 8.85 6.45 -0.74
CA ILE A 96 9.58 5.79 -1.84
C ILE A 96 9.87 6.79 -2.97
N THR A 97 8.89 7.61 -3.35
CA THR A 97 9.06 8.61 -4.42
C THR A 97 10.14 9.63 -4.06
N THR A 98 10.13 10.09 -2.81
CA THR A 98 11.09 11.07 -2.29
C THR A 98 12.52 10.53 -2.30
N LYS A 99 12.70 9.27 -1.87
CA LYS A 99 14.02 8.60 -1.83
C LYS A 99 14.51 8.16 -3.21
N HIS A 100 13.59 7.91 -4.14
CA HIS A 100 13.89 7.34 -5.45
C HIS A 100 13.27 8.14 -6.59
N SER A 101 12.09 7.72 -7.03
CA SER A 101 11.33 8.35 -8.12
C SER A 101 9.89 7.84 -8.11
N ALA A 102 8.98 8.60 -8.74
CA ALA A 102 7.59 8.19 -8.90
C ALA A 102 7.47 6.88 -9.71
N ASP A 103 8.32 6.68 -10.72
CA ASP A 103 8.35 5.45 -11.53
C ASP A 103 8.70 4.21 -10.71
N ILE A 104 9.67 4.30 -9.79
CA ILE A 104 10.04 3.20 -8.90
C ILE A 104 8.89 2.94 -7.93
N ALA A 105 8.34 3.98 -7.30
CA ALA A 105 7.22 3.86 -6.39
C ALA A 105 6.01 3.18 -7.05
N GLN A 106 5.69 3.55 -8.29
CA GLN A 106 4.58 2.95 -9.04
C GLN A 106 4.79 1.45 -9.26
N LYS A 107 6.00 1.03 -9.67
CA LYS A 107 6.32 -0.39 -9.87
C LYS A 107 6.17 -1.17 -8.57
N VAL A 108 6.67 -0.63 -7.46
CA VAL A 108 6.56 -1.24 -6.13
C VAL A 108 5.10 -1.34 -5.69
N GLY A 109 4.30 -0.28 -5.87
CA GLY A 109 2.88 -0.27 -5.55
C GLY A 109 2.08 -1.29 -6.38
N TYR A 110 2.33 -1.37 -7.69
CA TYR A 110 1.66 -2.35 -8.55
C TYR A 110 2.02 -3.79 -8.22
N CYS A 111 3.24 -4.04 -7.76
CA CYS A 111 3.68 -5.36 -7.34
C CYS A 111 3.13 -5.76 -5.97
N HIS A 112 2.75 -4.80 -5.11
CA HIS A 112 2.16 -5.08 -3.81
C HIS A 112 0.73 -5.62 -3.93
N GLU A 113 -0.03 -5.15 -4.91
CA GLU A 113 -1.44 -5.53 -5.03
C GLU A 113 -1.70 -6.93 -5.60
N ALA A 114 -2.84 -7.52 -5.21
CA ALA A 114 -3.35 -8.75 -5.79
C ALA A 114 -3.64 -8.60 -7.30
N ASN A 115 -4.12 -7.42 -7.69
CA ASN A 115 -4.39 -7.06 -9.07
C ASN A 115 -3.50 -5.90 -9.52
N TYR A 116 -2.43 -6.22 -10.27
CA TYR A 116 -1.42 -5.23 -10.69
C TYR A 116 -1.91 -4.21 -11.74
N LYS A 117 -3.15 -4.36 -12.27
CA LYS A 117 -3.79 -3.45 -13.24
C LYS A 117 -5.31 -3.38 -13.02
N PRO A 118 -5.81 -2.82 -11.91
CA PRO A 118 -7.23 -2.61 -11.78
C PRO A 118 -7.69 -1.57 -12.81
N ASN A 119 -8.96 -1.64 -13.19
CA ASN A 119 -9.59 -0.53 -13.89
C ASN A 119 -9.78 0.61 -12.89
N PRO A 120 -9.05 1.75 -13.02
CA PRO A 120 -9.12 2.83 -12.05
C PRO A 120 -10.46 3.57 -12.07
N ASN A 121 -11.37 3.26 -12.99
CA ASN A 121 -12.74 3.77 -13.02
C ASN A 121 -13.76 2.83 -12.36
N GLN A 122 -13.37 1.59 -12.05
CA GLN A 122 -14.24 0.68 -11.32
C GLN A 122 -14.33 1.13 -9.87
N ARG A 123 -15.57 1.31 -9.39
CA ARG A 123 -15.86 1.74 -8.01
C ARG A 123 -16.65 0.72 -7.22
N PHE A 124 -17.22 -0.30 -7.86
CA PHE A 124 -18.04 -1.32 -7.20
C PHE A 124 -17.46 -2.71 -7.44
N PHE A 125 -17.42 -3.51 -6.38
CA PHE A 125 -16.78 -4.82 -6.34
C PHE A 125 -17.64 -5.82 -5.57
N SER A 126 -17.50 -7.10 -5.90
CA SER A 126 -18.20 -8.19 -5.21
C SER A 126 -17.51 -8.63 -3.92
N ASN A 127 -16.23 -8.29 -3.74
CA ASN A 127 -15.43 -8.64 -2.58
C ASN A 127 -14.58 -7.46 -2.10
N LEU A 128 -14.18 -7.51 -0.82
CA LEU A 128 -13.42 -6.44 -0.16
C LEU A 128 -12.00 -6.33 -0.72
N ASP A 129 -11.33 -7.46 -1.02
CA ASP A 129 -9.93 -7.48 -1.45
C ASP A 129 -9.71 -6.70 -2.75
N ASP A 130 -10.58 -6.90 -3.75
CA ASP A 130 -10.49 -6.16 -5.02
C ASP A 130 -10.80 -4.66 -4.86
N ALA A 131 -11.74 -4.32 -3.98
CA ALA A 131 -12.08 -2.94 -3.67
C ALA A 131 -10.92 -2.25 -2.96
N ASP A 132 -10.31 -2.93 -2.00
CA ASP A 132 -9.19 -2.45 -1.22
C ASP A 132 -7.95 -2.22 -2.10
N SER A 133 -7.54 -3.22 -2.90
CA SER A 133 -6.44 -3.04 -3.85
C SER A 133 -6.67 -1.87 -4.82
N THR A 134 -7.92 -1.61 -5.20
CA THR A 134 -8.25 -0.44 -6.02
C THR A 134 -8.11 0.86 -5.24
N ALA A 135 -8.58 0.93 -3.99
CA ALA A 135 -8.42 2.10 -3.13
C ALA A 135 -6.94 2.38 -2.84
N ASP A 136 -6.15 1.34 -2.53
CA ASP A 136 -4.72 1.40 -2.28
C ASP A 136 -3.95 1.92 -3.50
N LEU A 137 -4.30 1.49 -4.71
CA LEU A 137 -3.64 2.00 -5.92
C LEU A 137 -3.95 3.46 -6.24
N LEU A 138 -5.18 3.90 -5.97
CA LEU A 138 -5.56 5.31 -6.10
C LEU A 138 -4.87 6.17 -5.04
N ASN A 139 -4.78 5.68 -3.80
CA ASN A 139 -4.01 6.33 -2.73
C ASN A 139 -2.51 6.34 -3.02
N ASN A 140 -1.99 5.29 -3.65
CA ASN A 140 -0.60 5.23 -4.08
C ASN A 140 -0.29 6.33 -5.11
N GLU A 141 -1.22 6.65 -6.01
CA GLU A 141 -1.09 7.76 -6.97
C GLU A 141 -0.98 9.12 -6.27
N ILE A 142 -1.84 9.37 -5.27
CA ILE A 142 -1.78 10.56 -4.42
C ILE A 142 -0.43 10.63 -3.70
N GLY A 143 0.03 9.51 -3.14
CA GLY A 143 1.34 9.43 -2.48
C GLY A 143 2.51 9.80 -3.39
N ARG A 144 2.54 9.27 -4.63
CA ARG A 144 3.57 9.65 -5.61
C ARG A 144 3.55 11.13 -5.97
N ALA A 145 2.35 11.71 -6.12
CA ALA A 145 2.22 13.15 -6.34
C ALA A 145 2.78 13.96 -5.16
N ASN A 146 2.49 13.54 -3.92
CA ASN A 146 3.04 14.16 -2.72
C ASN A 146 4.57 14.04 -2.65
N GLY A 147 5.14 12.86 -2.88
CA GLY A 147 6.59 12.68 -2.88
C GLY A 147 7.32 13.48 -3.97
N THR A 148 6.65 13.73 -5.10
CA THR A 148 7.20 14.56 -6.18
C THR A 148 7.14 16.06 -5.81
N ASN A 149 6.00 16.53 -5.33
CA ASN A 149 5.76 17.94 -5.02
C ASN A 149 6.48 18.39 -3.74
N TYR A 150 6.76 17.46 -2.82
CA TYR A 150 7.35 17.72 -1.51
C TYR A 150 8.60 16.87 -1.26
N LYS A 151 9.50 16.79 -2.26
CA LYS A 151 10.70 15.93 -2.29
C LYS A 151 11.70 16.15 -1.14
N TYR A 152 11.59 17.22 -0.36
CA TYR A 152 12.52 17.51 0.73
C TYR A 152 11.97 17.17 2.12
N LEU A 153 10.74 16.66 2.20
CA LEU A 153 10.16 16.23 3.47
C LEU A 153 10.79 14.92 3.95
N THR A 154 11.03 14.85 5.25
CA THR A 154 11.34 13.60 5.96
C THR A 154 10.15 12.64 5.93
N SER A 155 10.37 11.35 6.23
CA SER A 155 9.27 10.38 6.25
C SER A 155 8.20 10.75 7.29
N GLU A 156 8.60 11.33 8.42
CA GLU A 156 7.71 11.78 9.49
C GLU A 156 6.89 13.00 9.03
N GLU A 157 7.51 13.94 8.31
CA GLU A 157 6.78 15.05 7.68
C GLU A 157 5.84 14.55 6.56
N GLN A 158 6.20 13.48 5.83
CA GLN A 158 5.30 12.85 4.86
C GLN A 158 4.07 12.22 5.53
N MET A 159 4.17 11.71 6.77
CA MET A 159 2.99 11.26 7.54
C MET A 159 2.03 12.42 7.80
N LEU A 160 2.56 13.58 8.24
CA LEU A 160 1.75 14.78 8.45
C LEU A 160 1.15 15.30 7.13
N ARG A 161 1.90 15.21 6.03
CA ARG A 161 1.41 15.58 4.70
C ARG A 161 0.28 14.67 4.22
N ALA A 162 0.34 13.38 4.52
CA ALA A 162 -0.74 12.44 4.23
C ALA A 162 -2.02 12.77 5.02
N LEU A 163 -1.90 13.12 6.31
CA LEU A 163 -3.03 13.62 7.11
C LEU A 163 -3.62 14.91 6.53
N TRP A 164 -2.75 15.84 6.11
CA TRP A 164 -3.20 17.07 5.47
C TRP A 164 -3.94 16.80 4.15
N GLU A 165 -3.47 15.84 3.35
CA GLU A 165 -4.13 15.41 2.11
C GLU A 165 -5.52 14.83 2.40
N ALA A 166 -5.61 13.97 3.40
CA ALA A 166 -6.88 13.38 3.84
C ALA A 166 -7.88 14.44 4.27
N LYS A 167 -7.45 15.45 5.01
CA LYS A 167 -8.30 16.58 5.43
C LYS A 167 -8.76 17.45 4.25
N THR A 168 -7.83 17.82 3.36
CA THR A 168 -8.08 18.88 2.37
C THR A 168 -8.70 18.39 1.07
N ASN A 169 -8.21 17.27 0.56
CA ASN A 169 -8.60 16.74 -0.74
C ASN A 169 -9.30 15.38 -0.63
N GLY A 170 -9.11 14.68 0.48
CA GLY A 170 -9.68 13.37 0.75
C GLY A 170 -8.92 12.21 0.10
N LEU A 171 -9.08 11.03 0.68
CA LEU A 171 -8.47 9.77 0.24
C LEU A 171 -9.52 8.75 -0.17
N PHE A 172 -9.07 7.69 -0.86
CA PHE A 172 -9.94 6.60 -1.27
C PHE A 172 -10.08 5.57 -0.15
N ARG A 173 -11.31 5.16 0.13
CA ARG A 173 -11.69 4.20 1.16
C ARG A 173 -12.71 3.21 0.61
N VAL A 174 -13.00 2.15 1.36
CA VAL A 174 -14.01 1.16 1.00
C VAL A 174 -15.15 1.15 2.01
N ARG A 175 -16.39 1.08 1.53
CA ARG A 175 -17.58 0.84 2.35
C ARG A 175 -18.44 -0.25 1.76
N LYS A 176 -19.14 -1.00 2.60
CA LYS A 176 -20.14 -1.97 2.15
C LYS A 176 -21.45 -1.25 1.87
N THR A 177 -21.98 -1.45 0.67
CA THR A 177 -23.27 -0.89 0.23
C THR A 177 -24.44 -1.69 0.82
N PRO A 178 -25.67 -1.13 0.85
CA PRO A 178 -26.88 -1.86 1.26
C PRO A 178 -27.17 -3.12 0.45
N TRP A 179 -26.67 -3.19 -0.80
CA TRP A 179 -26.85 -4.35 -1.70
C TRP A 179 -25.75 -5.42 -1.56
N GLY A 180 -24.86 -5.26 -0.58
CA GLY A 180 -23.79 -6.23 -0.29
C GLY A 180 -22.54 -6.10 -1.16
N GLN A 181 -22.50 -5.15 -2.10
CA GLN A 181 -21.29 -4.80 -2.86
C GLN A 181 -20.35 -3.91 -2.03
N TYR A 182 -19.08 -3.87 -2.40
CA TYR A 182 -18.08 -2.97 -1.83
C TYR A 182 -17.86 -1.79 -2.77
N GLU A 183 -18.01 -0.57 -2.24
CA GLU A 183 -17.81 0.68 -2.97
C GLU A 183 -16.48 1.32 -2.57
N VAL A 184 -15.63 1.62 -3.55
CA VAL A 184 -14.49 2.52 -3.41
C VAL A 184 -15.00 3.95 -3.57
N TYR A 185 -14.81 4.78 -2.56
CA TYR A 185 -15.26 6.16 -2.54
C TYR A 185 -14.16 7.07 -2.02
N ARG A 186 -14.19 8.35 -2.42
CA ARG A 186 -13.27 9.37 -1.90
C ARG A 186 -13.96 10.17 -0.81
N GLU A 187 -13.29 10.34 0.32
CA GLU A 187 -13.82 11.03 1.48
C GLU A 187 -12.77 11.97 2.08
N THR A 188 -13.20 13.14 2.54
CA THR A 188 -12.37 14.06 3.34
C THR A 188 -12.46 13.72 4.81
N MET A 189 -11.32 13.72 5.50
CA MET A 189 -11.25 13.52 6.94
C MET A 189 -11.82 14.74 7.66
N ASP A 190 -12.72 14.52 8.62
CA ASP A 190 -13.26 15.58 9.44
C ASP A 190 -12.21 16.16 10.39
N ASP A 191 -12.54 17.33 10.92
CA ASP A 191 -11.64 18.18 11.67
C ASP A 191 -11.22 17.57 13.03
N ASP A 192 -12.13 16.84 13.69
CA ASP A 192 -11.86 16.20 14.97
C ASP A 192 -10.98 14.95 14.79
N THR A 193 -11.34 14.09 13.84
CA THR A 193 -10.55 12.91 13.47
C THR A 193 -9.13 13.32 13.03
N TYR A 194 -9.02 14.36 12.20
CA TYR A 194 -7.72 14.91 11.80
C TYR A 194 -6.90 15.36 13.00
N ARG A 195 -7.49 16.14 13.93
CA ARG A 195 -6.79 16.64 15.12
C ARG A 195 -6.32 15.49 16.00
N GLN A 196 -7.15 14.47 16.21
CA GLN A 196 -6.78 13.29 16.99
C GLN A 196 -5.57 12.57 16.37
N HIS A 197 -5.67 12.22 15.08
CA HIS A 197 -4.59 11.53 14.38
C HIS A 197 -3.31 12.35 14.31
N PHE A 198 -3.41 13.65 14.06
CA PHE A 198 -2.27 14.56 14.06
C PHE A 198 -1.55 14.55 15.42
N ASN A 199 -2.30 14.64 16.52
CA ASN A 199 -1.74 14.60 17.87
C ASN A 199 -1.10 13.24 18.20
N ASN A 200 -1.69 12.13 17.74
CA ASN A 200 -1.13 10.80 17.93
C ASN A 200 0.21 10.63 17.22
N VAL A 201 0.28 11.07 15.97
CA VAL A 201 1.51 11.05 15.17
C VAL A 201 2.56 11.95 15.81
N LYS A 202 2.19 13.18 16.20
CA LYS A 202 3.09 14.09 16.91
C LYS A 202 3.67 13.47 18.18
N ARG A 203 2.83 12.89 19.03
CA ARG A 203 3.25 12.26 20.30
C ARG A 203 4.20 11.06 20.11
N LYS A 204 4.12 10.36 18.97
CA LYS A 204 4.91 9.15 18.73
C LYS A 204 6.30 9.45 18.16
N PHE A 205 6.40 10.45 17.29
CA PHE A 205 7.59 10.67 16.47
C PHE A 205 8.35 11.98 16.79
N TRP A 206 7.81 12.83 17.67
CA TRP A 206 8.46 14.06 18.16
C TRP A 206 8.31 14.17 19.68
#